data_AF-A0AB35IZC4-F1
#
_entry.id   AF-A0AB35IZC4-F1
#
_cell.length_a   1.000
_cell.length_b   1.000
_cell.length_c   1.000
_cell.angle_alpha   90.00
_cell.angle_beta   90.00
_cell.angle_gamma   90.00
#
_symmetry.space_group_name_H-M   'P 1'
#
loop_
_entity.id
_entity.type
_entity.pdbx_description
1 polymer ?
#
loop_
_entity_poly.entity_id
_entity_poly.type
_entity_poly.pdbx_seq_one_letter_code
_entity_poly.pdbx_strand_id
1 'polypeptide(L)'
;MNLPQDFMDVLEAVTNKRARFVIDTILKNGYCSTEDLKNGGYEHAPRAARDVRELGIPLQTFKIKDSAGKNIAAYKFGDWEEAKRKNQLLKTSGRTQLTEKLKNALLERYGARCNLYGEKYPAKLLQPDHRIPYEIGGDPENMMDLDRFMLLSPSANRDKSWACEHCNNWNKKDISMCKACYYAYPENYCHIAGKVERRVSVTFDEKDMKLFDELVKQAEANNITYEEEAKRMIAYYQKMQRMRGDMR
;
A
#
# COMPACT_ATOMS: atom_id res chain seq x y z
N MET A 1 -6.69 8.85 34.27
CA MET A 1 -6.35 7.56 33.62
C MET A 1 -4.93 7.24 34.03
N ASN A 2 -4.62 6.03 34.53
CA ASN A 2 -3.26 5.66 34.93
C ASN A 2 -2.62 4.93 33.74
N LEU A 3 -1.75 5.62 32.98
CA LEU A 3 -1.09 5.07 31.80
C LEU A 3 0.36 4.70 32.14
N PRO A 4 0.91 3.60 31.59
CA PRO A 4 2.32 3.27 31.74
C PRO A 4 3.23 4.42 31.30
N GLN A 5 4.37 4.60 31.99
CA GLN A 5 5.27 5.73 31.73
C GLN A 5 5.84 5.71 30.31
N ASP A 6 6.23 4.54 29.81
CA ASP A 6 6.71 4.36 28.44
C ASP A 6 5.65 4.74 27.40
N PHE A 7 4.36 4.51 27.71
CA PHE A 7 3.29 4.96 26.84
C PHE A 7 3.16 6.49 26.86
N MET A 8 3.22 7.10 28.04
CA MET A 8 3.19 8.56 28.20
C MET A 8 4.31 9.23 27.40
N ASP A 9 5.53 8.69 27.44
CA ASP A 9 6.67 9.22 26.68
C ASP A 9 6.39 9.22 25.16
N VAL A 10 5.81 8.12 24.65
CA VAL A 10 5.38 8.03 23.23
C VAL A 10 4.31 9.05 22.91
N LEU A 11 3.32 9.22 23.79
CA LEU A 11 2.28 10.21 23.60
C LEU A 11 2.89 11.61 23.56
N GLU A 12 3.77 11.98 24.48
CA GLU A 12 4.40 13.31 24.57
C GLU A 12 5.29 13.65 23.38
N ALA A 13 5.94 12.65 22.78
CA ALA A 13 6.79 12.84 21.60
C ALA A 13 6.01 13.23 20.31
N VAL A 14 4.67 13.10 20.29
CA VAL A 14 3.86 13.42 19.11
C VAL A 14 3.74 14.92 18.88
N THR A 15 4.31 15.40 17.76
CA THR A 15 4.28 16.81 17.34
C THR A 15 3.26 17.13 16.24
N ASN A 16 2.71 16.11 15.56
CA ASN A 16 1.70 16.30 14.53
C ASN A 16 0.43 16.92 15.12
N LYS A 17 0.04 18.13 14.69
CA LYS A 17 -1.08 18.89 15.27
C LYS A 17 -2.40 18.11 15.33
N ARG A 18 -2.74 17.37 14.27
CA ARG A 18 -4.00 16.63 14.18
C ARG A 18 -4.01 15.41 15.09
N ALA A 19 -2.93 14.64 15.10
CA ALA A 19 -2.78 13.50 16.00
C ALA A 19 -2.71 13.97 17.47
N ARG A 20 -1.96 15.04 17.74
CA ARG A 20 -1.83 15.68 19.05
C ARG A 20 -3.18 16.08 19.63
N PHE A 21 -4.02 16.74 18.83
CA PHE A 21 -5.38 17.11 19.26
C PHE A 21 -6.20 15.90 19.71
N VAL A 22 -6.17 14.79 18.96
CA VAL A 22 -6.87 13.55 19.33
C VAL A 22 -6.34 13.02 20.66
N ILE A 23 -5.02 12.92 20.80
CA ILE A 23 -4.37 12.36 21.99
C ILE A 23 -4.69 13.21 23.23
N ASP A 24 -4.58 14.53 23.13
CA ASP A 24 -4.88 15.45 24.24
C ASP A 24 -6.34 15.39 24.67
N THR A 25 -7.25 15.28 23.70
CA THR A 25 -8.68 15.12 23.98
C THR A 25 -8.95 13.81 24.72
N ILE A 26 -8.31 12.70 24.32
CA ILE A 26 -8.44 11.41 25.02
C ILE A 26 -7.84 11.49 26.43
N LEU A 27 -6.68 12.12 26.61
CA LEU A 27 -6.06 12.28 27.92
C LEU A 27 -6.95 13.09 28.88
N LYS A 28 -7.59 14.15 28.36
CA LYS A 28 -8.46 15.04 29.15
C LYS A 28 -9.82 14.40 29.47
N ASN A 29 -10.49 13.84 28.47
CA ASN A 29 -11.89 13.43 28.57
C ASN A 29 -12.09 11.91 28.68
N GLY A 30 -11.02 11.13 28.50
CA GLY A 30 -11.04 9.66 28.40
C GLY A 30 -11.35 9.13 27.00
N TYR A 31 -11.86 9.96 26.09
CA TYR A 31 -12.08 9.66 24.68
C TYR A 31 -12.08 10.93 23.83
N CYS A 32 -12.01 10.77 22.51
CA CYS A 32 -12.19 11.82 21.51
C CYS A 32 -13.25 11.37 20.51
N SER A 33 -14.35 12.12 20.38
CA SER A 33 -15.46 11.80 19.48
C SER A 33 -15.32 12.47 18.11
N THR A 34 -16.10 12.01 17.14
CA THR A 34 -16.24 12.72 15.86
C THR A 34 -16.73 14.16 16.05
N GLU A 35 -17.55 14.43 17.07
CA GLU A 35 -18.03 15.77 17.41
C GLU A 35 -16.90 16.65 17.96
N ASP A 36 -16.06 16.13 18.85
CA ASP A 36 -14.88 16.85 19.36
C ASP A 36 -13.93 17.23 18.21
N LEU A 37 -13.70 16.31 17.27
CA LEU A 37 -12.84 16.54 16.11
C LEU A 37 -13.41 17.61 15.19
N LYS A 38 -14.72 17.57 14.93
CA LYS A 38 -15.39 18.60 14.14
C LYS A 38 -15.31 19.97 14.81
N ASN A 39 -15.56 20.04 16.12
CA ASN A 39 -15.45 21.27 16.90
C ASN A 39 -14.01 21.81 16.94
N GLY A 40 -13.01 20.93 16.86
CA GLY A 40 -11.60 21.27 16.72
C GLY A 40 -11.16 21.65 15.30
N GLY A 41 -12.07 21.72 14.33
CA GLY A 41 -11.77 22.06 12.93
C GLY A 41 -11.25 20.90 12.07
N TYR A 42 -11.38 19.66 12.53
CA TYR A 42 -10.96 18.45 11.81
C TYR A 42 -12.14 17.70 11.19
N GLU A 43 -12.58 18.14 10.01
CA GLU A 43 -13.75 17.59 9.29
C GLU A 43 -13.65 16.10 8.94
N HIS A 44 -12.44 15.54 8.85
CA HIS A 44 -12.20 14.14 8.52
C HIS A 44 -11.75 13.32 9.75
N ALA A 45 -12.69 13.07 10.67
CA ALA A 45 -12.44 12.33 11.90
C ALA A 45 -11.75 10.95 11.71
N PRO A 46 -12.11 10.12 10.71
CA PRO A 46 -11.40 8.86 10.46
C PRO A 46 -9.92 9.05 10.11
N ARG A 47 -9.57 10.14 9.41
CA ARG A 47 -8.18 10.46 9.07
C ARG A 47 -7.40 10.92 10.30
N ALA A 48 -8.02 11.72 11.18
CA ALA A 48 -7.38 12.13 12.44
C ALA A 48 -7.07 10.91 13.34
N ALA A 49 -8.01 9.97 13.49
CA ALA A 49 -7.77 8.73 14.22
C ALA A 49 -6.74 7.81 13.51
N ARG A 50 -6.67 7.85 12.18
CA ARG A 50 -5.67 7.10 11.41
C ARG A 50 -4.25 7.64 11.65
N ASP A 51 -4.06 8.96 11.68
CA ASP A 51 -2.74 9.56 11.97
C ASP A 51 -2.19 9.09 13.32
N VAL A 52 -3.03 8.97 14.35
CA VAL A 52 -2.62 8.45 15.67
C VAL A 52 -2.18 6.99 15.58
N ARG A 53 -2.95 6.15 14.87
CA ARG A 53 -2.59 4.74 14.66
C ARG A 53 -1.31 4.57 13.84
N GLU A 54 -1.07 5.45 12.87
CA GLU A 54 0.14 5.47 12.05
C GLU A 54 1.40 5.80 12.88
N LEU A 55 1.24 6.48 14.03
CA LEU A 55 2.29 6.70 15.04
C LEU A 55 2.50 5.52 16.00
N GLY A 56 1.84 4.38 15.75
CA GLY A 56 1.97 3.19 16.61
C GLY A 56 1.10 3.23 17.88
N ILE A 57 0.29 4.29 18.07
CA ILE A 57 -0.57 4.44 19.24
C ILE A 57 -1.89 3.68 19.01
N PRO A 58 -2.23 2.68 19.84
CA PRO A 58 -3.43 1.89 19.67
C PRO A 58 -4.68 2.71 20.01
N LEU A 59 -5.68 2.70 19.13
CA LEU A 59 -7.00 3.30 19.36
C LEU A 59 -8.13 2.28 19.19
N GLN A 60 -8.98 2.17 20.21
CA GLN A 60 -10.27 1.48 20.13
C GLN A 60 -11.36 2.44 19.67
N THR A 61 -12.13 2.03 18.67
CA THR A 61 -13.30 2.77 18.19
C THR A 61 -14.56 2.20 18.84
N PHE A 62 -15.43 3.05 19.38
CA PHE A 62 -16.73 2.69 19.93
C PHE A 62 -17.79 3.73 19.52
N LYS A 63 -19.07 3.48 19.80
CA LYS A 63 -20.17 4.39 19.46
C LYS A 63 -20.67 5.13 20.69
N ILE A 64 -20.91 6.43 20.54
CA ILE A 64 -21.59 7.28 21.53
C ILE A 64 -22.70 8.09 20.85
N LYS A 65 -23.56 8.74 21.63
CA LYS A 65 -24.51 9.73 21.10
C LYS A 65 -23.86 11.12 21.09
N ASP A 66 -24.04 11.86 20.00
CA ASP A 66 -23.68 13.27 19.91
C ASP A 66 -24.71 14.17 20.63
N SER A 67 -24.46 15.48 20.66
CA SER A 67 -25.39 16.47 21.22
C SER A 67 -26.79 16.48 20.60
N ALA A 68 -26.94 15.97 19.36
CA ALA A 68 -28.21 15.80 18.66
C ALA A 68 -28.83 14.40 18.85
N GLY A 69 -28.22 13.54 19.65
CA GLY A 69 -28.70 12.18 19.95
C GLY A 69 -28.37 11.12 18.89
N LYS A 70 -27.59 11.45 17.85
CA LYS A 70 -27.17 10.53 16.78
C LYS A 70 -25.96 9.70 17.21
N ASN A 71 -25.95 8.43 16.81
CA ASN A 71 -24.79 7.56 17.03
C ASN A 71 -23.59 8.01 16.18
N ILE A 72 -22.51 8.41 16.84
CA ILE A 72 -21.23 8.79 16.24
C ILE A 72 -20.09 7.91 16.76
N ALA A 73 -18.96 7.91 16.05
CA ALA A 73 -17.76 7.23 16.51
C ALA A 73 -17.05 8.04 17.60
N ALA A 74 -16.45 7.32 18.55
CA ALA A 74 -15.52 7.84 19.52
C ALA A 74 -14.30 6.93 19.63
N TYR A 75 -13.17 7.51 19.98
CA TYR A 75 -11.88 6.86 20.04
C TYR A 75 -11.31 6.98 21.44
N LYS A 76 -10.81 5.88 21.99
CA LYS A 76 -10.04 5.85 23.25
C LYS A 76 -8.77 5.03 23.05
N PHE A 77 -7.79 5.18 23.95
CA PHE A 77 -6.60 4.34 23.89
C PHE A 77 -6.97 2.86 23.98
N GLY A 78 -6.34 2.07 23.12
CA GLY A 78 -6.38 0.61 23.18
C GLY A 78 -5.35 0.05 24.16
N ASP A 79 -5.21 -1.28 24.17
CA ASP A 79 -4.23 -1.97 25.00
C ASP A 79 -2.81 -1.70 24.48
N TRP A 80 -2.04 -0.94 25.27
CA TRP A 80 -0.64 -0.62 24.98
C TRP A 80 0.29 -1.84 25.06
N GLU A 81 0.07 -2.75 26.01
CA GLU A 81 0.91 -3.95 26.16
C GLU A 81 0.66 -4.92 25.01
N GLU A 82 -0.59 -5.09 24.59
CA GLU A 82 -0.92 -5.86 23.40
C GLU A 82 -0.33 -5.23 22.13
N ALA A 83 -0.41 -3.89 22.00
CA ALA A 83 0.19 -3.17 20.89
C ALA A 83 1.70 -3.37 20.85
N LYS A 84 2.41 -3.23 21.98
CA LYS A 84 3.85 -3.51 22.09
C LYS A 84 4.18 -4.93 21.65
N ARG A 85 3.47 -5.95 22.16
CA ARG A 85 3.69 -7.36 21.76
C ARG A 85 3.50 -7.60 20.27
N LYS A 86 2.51 -6.97 19.64
CA LYS A 86 2.27 -7.07 18.19
C LYS A 86 3.23 -6.21 17.34
N ASN A 87 3.83 -5.18 17.92
CA ASN A 87 4.68 -4.19 17.26
C ASN A 87 6.19 -4.37 17.52
N GLN A 88 6.63 -5.51 18.08
CA GLN A 88 8.04 -5.78 18.44
C GLN A 88 9.05 -5.74 17.27
N LEU A 89 8.62 -5.51 16.03
CA LEU A 89 9.49 -5.44 14.85
C LEU A 89 9.35 -4.07 14.14
N LEU A 90 9.87 -2.97 14.70
CA LEU A 90 10.11 -1.66 14.02
C LEU A 90 9.01 -0.57 14.03
N LYS A 91 7.93 -0.65 14.82
CA LYS A 91 6.83 0.35 14.73
C LYS A 91 6.83 1.46 15.79
N THR A 92 7.92 1.67 16.51
CA THR A 92 8.01 2.65 17.61
C THR A 92 8.13 4.12 17.17
N SER A 93 8.51 4.40 15.92
CA SER A 93 8.73 5.78 15.42
C SER A 93 7.61 6.34 14.53
N GLY A 94 6.57 5.55 14.25
CA GLY A 94 5.55 5.90 13.26
C GLY A 94 6.05 5.87 11.80
N ARG A 95 5.13 6.01 10.84
CA ARG A 95 5.46 6.00 9.41
C ARG A 95 6.19 7.29 9.02
N THR A 96 7.41 7.17 8.54
CA THR A 96 8.20 8.29 8.00
C THR A 96 7.65 8.73 6.65
N GLN A 97 7.54 10.05 6.45
CA GLN A 97 7.16 10.59 5.15
C GLN A 97 8.27 10.34 4.12
N LEU A 98 7.91 9.78 2.98
CA LEU A 98 8.85 9.55 1.87
C LEU A 98 9.24 10.88 1.23
N THR A 99 10.54 11.08 1.02
CA THR A 99 11.12 12.37 0.60
C THR A 99 11.27 12.47 -0.91
N GLU A 100 11.34 13.71 -1.44
CA GLU A 100 11.70 13.94 -2.85
C GLU A 100 13.11 13.43 -3.19
N LYS A 101 14.03 13.42 -2.22
CA LYS A 101 15.37 12.84 -2.40
C LYS A 101 15.29 11.33 -2.70
N LEU A 102 14.48 10.60 -1.94
CA LEU A 102 14.22 9.17 -2.20
C LEU A 102 13.58 8.98 -3.58
N LYS A 103 12.56 9.79 -3.91
CA LYS A 103 11.90 9.73 -5.22
C LYS A 103 12.88 9.93 -6.38
N ASN A 104 13.75 10.92 -6.29
CA ASN A 104 14.75 11.19 -7.33
C ASN A 104 15.75 10.04 -7.46
N ALA A 105 16.24 9.49 -6.35
CA ALA A 105 17.11 8.32 -6.37
C ALA A 105 16.44 7.07 -7.00
N LEU A 106 15.15 6.87 -6.73
CA LEU A 106 14.38 5.82 -7.39
C LEU A 106 14.19 6.07 -8.89
N LEU A 107 13.97 7.33 -9.30
CA LEU A 107 13.87 7.71 -10.71
C LEU A 107 15.19 7.49 -11.45
N GLU A 108 16.33 7.79 -10.83
CA GLU A 108 17.66 7.52 -11.38
C GLU A 108 17.89 6.01 -11.54
N ARG A 109 17.49 5.20 -10.55
CA ARG A 109 17.71 3.75 -10.57
C ARG A 109 16.79 3.00 -11.53
N TYR A 110 15.50 3.31 -11.52
CA TYR A 110 14.47 2.53 -12.22
C TYR A 110 13.92 3.23 -13.48
N GLY A 111 14.27 4.51 -13.67
CA GLY A 111 13.67 5.36 -14.69
C GLY A 111 12.26 5.83 -14.32
N ALA A 112 11.71 6.70 -15.16
CA ALA A 112 10.33 7.18 -15.03
C ALA A 112 9.32 6.14 -15.52
N ARG A 113 9.17 5.05 -14.74
CA ARG A 113 8.26 3.93 -15.02
C ARG A 113 7.48 3.53 -13.78
N CYS A 114 6.29 2.98 -13.98
CA CYS A 114 5.56 2.33 -12.88
C CYS A 114 6.10 0.91 -12.67
N ASN A 115 6.58 0.59 -11.47
CA ASN A 115 7.15 -0.73 -11.19
C ASN A 115 6.13 -1.89 -11.33
N LEU A 116 4.83 -1.65 -11.11
CA LEU A 116 3.81 -2.70 -11.30
C LEU A 116 3.44 -2.86 -12.77
N TYR A 117 3.20 -1.76 -13.49
CA TYR A 117 2.69 -1.83 -14.87
C TYR A 117 3.80 -1.90 -15.92
N GLY A 118 5.06 -1.64 -15.55
CA GLY A 118 6.25 -1.74 -16.42
C GLY A 118 6.45 -0.59 -17.39
N GLU A 119 5.40 0.17 -17.67
CA GLU A 119 5.40 1.23 -18.68
C GLU A 119 6.02 2.55 -18.22
N LYS A 120 6.51 3.32 -19.20
CA LYS A 120 6.92 4.72 -18.99
C LYS A 120 5.74 5.52 -18.46
N TYR A 121 6.02 6.40 -17.50
CA TYR A 121 5.02 7.24 -16.87
C TYR A 121 5.60 8.62 -16.58
N PRO A 122 4.82 9.71 -16.63
CA PRO A 122 5.33 11.03 -16.29
C PRO A 122 5.92 11.06 -14.87
N ALA A 123 7.22 11.38 -14.77
CA ALA A 123 7.96 11.34 -13.50
C ALA A 123 7.30 12.15 -12.37
N LYS A 124 6.70 13.29 -12.72
CA LYS A 124 5.96 14.15 -11.78
C LYS A 124 4.77 13.44 -11.11
N LEU A 125 4.15 12.49 -11.79
CA LEU A 125 2.98 11.74 -11.30
C LEU A 125 3.35 10.45 -10.58
N LEU A 126 4.59 9.97 -10.71
CA LEU A 126 5.05 8.79 -9.98
C LEU A 126 5.16 9.11 -8.49
N GLN A 127 4.79 8.13 -7.66
CA GLN A 127 4.78 8.21 -6.22
C GLN A 127 5.73 7.13 -5.66
N PRO A 128 6.68 7.48 -4.78
CA PRO A 128 7.41 6.48 -4.04
C PRO A 128 6.46 5.77 -3.06
N ASP A 129 6.64 4.47 -2.88
CA ASP A 129 5.93 3.68 -1.88
C ASP A 129 6.80 2.51 -1.40
N HIS A 130 6.57 2.02 -0.18
CA HIS A 130 7.28 0.85 0.37
C HIS A 130 6.93 -0.40 -0.41
N ARG A 131 7.90 -1.21 -0.85
CA ARG A 131 7.60 -2.48 -1.53
C ARG A 131 6.71 -3.40 -0.69
N ILE A 132 7.09 -3.61 0.56
CA ILE A 132 6.24 -4.28 1.55
C ILE A 132 5.47 -3.20 2.31
N PRO A 133 4.13 -3.28 2.45
CA PRO A 133 3.35 -2.27 3.16
C PRO A 133 3.91 -1.98 4.55
N TYR A 134 3.94 -0.70 4.95
CA TYR A 134 4.40 -0.28 6.28
C TYR A 134 3.71 -1.06 7.41
N GLU A 135 2.41 -1.34 7.27
CA GLU A 135 1.62 -2.09 8.24
C GLU A 135 2.09 -3.53 8.43
N ILE A 136 2.90 -4.07 7.50
CA ILE A 136 3.50 -5.41 7.52
C ILE A 136 5.00 -5.33 7.83
N GLY A 137 5.76 -4.59 7.01
CA GLY A 137 7.22 -4.57 7.06
C GLY A 137 7.85 -3.43 7.86
N GLY A 138 7.05 -2.44 8.29
CA GLY A 138 7.56 -1.21 8.91
C GLY A 138 8.39 -0.34 7.96
N ASP A 139 9.02 0.69 8.52
CA ASP A 139 10.07 1.44 7.83
C ASP A 139 11.40 0.66 7.92
N PRO A 140 12.23 0.68 6.86
CA PRO A 140 13.60 0.18 6.95
C PRO A 140 14.46 1.08 7.84
N GLU A 141 15.50 0.52 8.46
CA GLU A 141 16.48 1.30 9.24
C GLU A 141 17.09 2.45 8.41
N ASN A 142 17.33 2.20 7.13
CA ASN A 142 17.79 3.19 6.17
C ASN A 142 16.69 3.54 5.17
N MET A 143 16.08 4.73 5.31
CA MET A 143 15.06 5.25 4.39
C MET A 143 15.58 5.52 2.97
N MET A 144 16.89 5.45 2.73
CA MET A 144 17.51 5.54 1.39
C MET A 144 17.85 4.15 0.81
N ASP A 145 17.48 3.05 1.46
CA ASP A 145 17.58 1.71 0.89
C ASP A 145 16.55 1.53 -0.24
N LEU A 146 16.99 1.78 -1.48
CA LEU A 146 16.14 1.77 -2.67
C LEU A 146 15.54 0.37 -2.98
N ASP A 147 16.05 -0.71 -2.36
CA ASP A 147 15.49 -2.05 -2.51
C ASP A 147 14.22 -2.26 -1.67
N ARG A 148 13.90 -1.29 -0.80
CA ARG A 148 12.70 -1.31 0.06
C ARG A 148 11.57 -0.46 -0.49
N PHE A 149 11.82 0.30 -1.55
CA PHE A 149 10.86 1.22 -2.15
C PHE A 149 10.72 0.97 -3.66
N MET A 150 9.64 1.49 -4.22
CA MET A 150 9.32 1.39 -5.63
C MET A 150 8.57 2.65 -6.10
N LEU A 151 8.55 2.91 -7.40
CA LEU A 151 7.76 3.97 -8.01
C LEU A 151 6.45 3.42 -8.56
N LEU A 152 5.34 4.06 -8.24
CA LEU A 152 4.01 3.67 -8.67
C LEU A 152 3.30 4.83 -9.35
N SER A 153 2.53 4.55 -10.39
CA SER A 153 1.49 5.48 -10.83
C SER A 153 0.40 5.58 -9.75
N PRO A 154 -0.41 6.66 -9.73
CA PRO A 154 -1.50 6.80 -8.77
C PRO A 154 -2.49 5.63 -8.80
N SER A 155 -2.77 5.08 -9.98
CA SER A 155 -3.63 3.91 -10.16
C SER A 155 -3.00 2.64 -9.58
N ALA A 156 -1.73 2.39 -9.87
CA ALA A 156 -0.99 1.23 -9.36
C ALA A 156 -0.86 1.27 -7.83
N ASN A 157 -0.63 2.46 -7.26
CA ASN A 157 -0.56 2.66 -5.82
C ASN A 157 -1.91 2.34 -5.14
N ARG A 158 -3.01 2.80 -5.73
CA ARG A 158 -4.35 2.49 -5.22
C ARG A 158 -4.70 1.01 -5.33
N ASP A 159 -4.38 0.38 -6.47
CA ASP A 159 -4.58 -1.06 -6.69
C ASP A 159 -3.81 -1.89 -5.66
N LYS A 160 -2.53 -1.57 -5.46
CA LYS A 160 -1.69 -2.16 -4.42
C LYS A 160 -2.28 -2.01 -3.02
N SER A 161 -2.66 -0.78 -2.66
CA SER A 161 -3.22 -0.49 -1.34
C SER A 161 -4.46 -1.33 -1.07
N TRP A 162 -5.41 -1.34 -2.02
CA TRP A 162 -6.64 -2.13 -1.90
C TRP A 162 -6.34 -3.63 -1.81
N ALA A 163 -5.48 -4.16 -2.69
CA ALA A 163 -5.15 -5.58 -2.70
C ALA A 163 -4.44 -6.02 -1.42
N CYS A 164 -3.54 -5.19 -0.88
CA CYS A 164 -2.84 -5.47 0.38
C CYS A 164 -3.78 -5.42 1.58
N GLU A 165 -4.68 -4.43 1.67
CA GLU A 165 -5.67 -4.30 2.74
C GLU A 165 -6.64 -5.49 2.80
N HIS A 166 -6.94 -6.12 1.66
CA HIS A 166 -7.83 -7.27 1.55
C HIS A 166 -7.09 -8.61 1.46
N CYS A 167 -5.76 -8.61 1.53
CA CYS A 167 -4.97 -9.83 1.53
C CYS A 167 -5.03 -10.51 2.90
N ASN A 168 -5.07 -11.84 2.92
CA ASN A 168 -4.98 -12.62 4.16
C ASN A 168 -3.72 -12.27 4.99
N ASN A 169 -2.64 -11.85 4.32
CA ASN A 169 -1.41 -11.45 4.98
C ASN A 169 -1.52 -10.12 5.77
N TRP A 170 -2.57 -9.33 5.51
CA TRP A 170 -2.82 -8.12 6.28
C TRP A 170 -2.99 -8.40 7.77
N ASN A 171 -3.52 -9.57 8.13
CA ASN A 171 -3.65 -9.99 9.52
C ASN A 171 -2.44 -10.79 10.01
N LYS A 172 -1.86 -11.65 9.15
CA LYS A 172 -0.74 -12.53 9.52
C LYS A 172 0.60 -11.80 9.66
N LYS A 173 0.79 -10.71 8.91
CA LYS A 173 2.02 -9.90 8.90
C LYS A 173 3.28 -10.67 8.53
N ASP A 174 3.18 -11.67 7.66
CA ASP A 174 4.32 -12.46 7.20
C ASP A 174 5.08 -11.73 6.08
N ILE A 175 6.27 -11.21 6.42
CA ILE A 175 7.14 -10.50 5.48
C ILE A 175 7.57 -11.41 4.31
N SER A 176 7.77 -12.71 4.56
CA SER A 176 8.25 -13.65 3.53
C SER A 176 7.22 -13.83 2.41
N MET A 177 5.94 -13.88 2.75
CA MET A 177 4.85 -13.88 1.77
C MET A 177 4.86 -12.61 0.91
N CYS A 178 5.07 -11.43 1.52
CA CYS A 178 5.19 -10.20 0.73
C CYS A 178 6.40 -10.22 -0.21
N LYS A 179 7.54 -10.81 0.20
CA LYS A 179 8.73 -10.91 -0.65
C LYS A 179 8.51 -11.71 -1.94
N ALA A 180 7.52 -12.60 -1.98
CA ALA A 180 7.17 -13.39 -3.14
C ALA A 180 5.89 -12.89 -3.87
N CYS A 181 5.38 -11.71 -3.49
CA CYS A 181 4.14 -11.12 -4.00
C CYS A 181 4.40 -10.10 -5.12
N TYR A 182 3.58 -10.15 -6.17
CA TYR A 182 3.59 -9.17 -7.28
C TYR A 182 3.58 -7.71 -6.80
N TYR A 183 2.78 -7.40 -5.79
CA TYR A 183 2.61 -6.03 -5.31
C TYR A 183 3.84 -5.46 -4.58
N ALA A 184 4.81 -6.30 -4.23
CA ALA A 184 6.06 -5.88 -3.59
C ALA A 184 7.29 -6.06 -4.51
N TYR A 185 7.36 -7.19 -5.21
CA TYR A 185 8.48 -7.55 -6.08
C TYR A 185 7.94 -8.07 -7.42
N PRO A 186 7.34 -7.20 -8.26
CA PRO A 186 6.77 -7.57 -9.56
C PRO A 186 7.78 -8.20 -10.53
N GLU A 187 9.08 -7.98 -10.30
CA GLU A 187 10.19 -8.60 -11.04
C GLU A 187 10.41 -10.08 -10.68
N ASN A 188 10.02 -10.51 -9.48
CA ASN A 188 10.31 -11.85 -8.97
C ASN A 188 9.23 -12.31 -7.99
N TYR A 189 8.05 -12.63 -8.50
CA TYR A 189 6.92 -13.08 -7.70
C TYR A 189 6.38 -14.44 -8.16
N CYS A 190 5.74 -15.14 -7.23
CA CYS A 190 5.05 -16.41 -7.51
C CYS A 190 3.53 -16.33 -7.28
N HIS A 191 3.04 -15.25 -6.69
CA HIS A 191 1.62 -15.05 -6.41
C HIS A 191 1.20 -13.59 -6.47
N ILE A 192 -0.11 -13.36 -6.59
CA ILE A 192 -0.73 -12.04 -6.47
C ILE A 192 -1.65 -12.06 -5.25
N ALA A 193 -1.26 -11.36 -4.18
CA ALA A 193 -2.00 -11.29 -2.91
C ALA A 193 -2.41 -12.67 -2.32
N GLY A 194 -1.59 -13.70 -2.52
CA GLY A 194 -1.82 -15.07 -2.05
C GLY A 194 -2.48 -16.01 -3.05
N LYS A 195 -2.90 -15.52 -4.22
CA LYS A 195 -3.40 -16.35 -5.32
C LYS A 195 -2.26 -16.75 -6.23
N VAL A 196 -2.20 -18.03 -6.60
CA VAL A 196 -1.18 -18.58 -7.51
C VAL A 196 -1.51 -18.13 -8.94
N GLU A 197 -1.14 -16.90 -9.25
CA GLU A 197 -1.42 -16.23 -10.51
C GLU A 197 -0.20 -15.41 -10.92
N ARG A 198 -0.04 -15.23 -12.24
CA ARG A 198 0.92 -14.30 -12.82
C ARG A 198 0.20 -13.36 -13.77
N ARG A 199 0.57 -12.09 -13.71
CA ARG A 199 0.08 -11.01 -14.54
C ARG A 199 1.21 -10.42 -15.36
N VAL A 200 0.92 -10.20 -16.63
CA VAL A 200 1.71 -9.31 -17.49
C VAL A 200 0.82 -8.12 -17.82
N SER A 201 1.38 -6.92 -17.80
CA SER A 201 0.71 -5.68 -18.20
C SER A 201 1.39 -5.22 -19.49
N VAL A 202 0.61 -5.00 -20.55
CA VAL A 202 1.12 -4.58 -21.85
C VAL A 202 0.36 -3.34 -22.27
N THR A 203 1.08 -2.29 -22.62
CA THR A 203 0.50 -1.15 -23.33
C THR A 203 1.03 -1.14 -24.76
N PHE A 204 0.11 -1.07 -25.71
CA PHE A 204 0.44 -0.83 -27.11
C PHE A 204 0.45 0.69 -27.30
N ASP A 205 1.60 1.26 -27.62
CA ASP A 205 1.73 2.69 -27.95
C ASP A 205 1.69 2.89 -29.48
N GLU A 206 1.96 4.12 -29.94
CA GLU A 206 1.83 4.50 -31.36
C GLU A 206 2.56 3.56 -32.33
N LYS A 207 3.73 3.02 -31.96
CA LYS A 207 4.48 2.09 -32.84
C LYS A 207 3.89 0.69 -32.87
N ASP A 208 3.10 0.32 -31.86
CA ASP A 208 2.57 -1.03 -31.67
C ASP A 208 1.10 -1.14 -32.10
N MET A 209 0.48 -0.06 -32.58
CA MET A 209 -0.94 -0.05 -32.99
C MET A 209 -1.27 -1.10 -34.04
N LYS A 210 -0.41 -1.29 -35.05
CA LYS A 210 -0.62 -2.34 -36.06
C LYS A 210 -0.60 -3.75 -35.46
N LEU A 211 0.20 -3.98 -34.42
CA LEU A 211 0.26 -5.25 -33.71
C LEU A 211 -1.03 -5.47 -32.91
N PHE A 212 -1.54 -4.41 -32.29
CA PHE A 212 -2.82 -4.46 -31.56
C PHE A 212 -3.99 -4.72 -32.51
N ASP A 213 -4.04 -4.06 -33.67
CA ASP A 213 -5.09 -4.27 -34.68
C ASP A 213 -5.13 -5.73 -35.16
N GLU A 214 -3.96 -6.36 -35.35
CA GLU A 214 -3.87 -7.77 -35.71
C GLU A 214 -4.33 -8.69 -34.57
N LEU A 215 -4.00 -8.37 -33.32
CA LEU A 215 -4.51 -9.09 -32.15
C LEU A 215 -6.04 -9.06 -32.11
N VAL A 216 -6.64 -7.89 -32.31
CA VAL A 216 -8.10 -7.71 -32.35
C VAL A 216 -8.71 -8.56 -33.46
N LYS A 217 -8.19 -8.44 -34.69
CA LYS A 217 -8.69 -9.19 -35.85
C LYS A 217 -8.64 -10.70 -35.63
N GLN A 218 -7.56 -11.22 -35.05
CA GLN A 218 -7.45 -12.66 -34.79
C GLN A 218 -8.39 -13.10 -33.66
N ALA A 219 -8.51 -12.32 -32.59
CA ALA A 219 -9.43 -12.62 -31.51
C ALA A 219 -10.89 -12.66 -31.98
N GLU A 220 -11.30 -11.70 -32.82
CA GLU A 220 -12.62 -11.68 -33.46
C GLU A 220 -12.85 -12.91 -34.35
N ALA A 221 -11.88 -13.24 -35.21
CA ALA A 221 -11.97 -14.40 -36.10
C ALA A 221 -12.08 -15.73 -35.33
N ASN A 222 -11.50 -15.82 -34.14
CA ASN A 222 -11.56 -16.99 -33.26
C ASN A 222 -12.69 -16.92 -32.23
N ASN A 223 -13.42 -15.80 -32.15
CA ASN A 223 -14.47 -15.54 -31.16
C ASN A 223 -14.00 -15.75 -29.71
N ILE A 224 -12.83 -15.21 -29.37
CA ILE A 224 -12.23 -15.25 -28.02
C ILE A 224 -11.76 -13.85 -27.60
N THR A 225 -11.36 -13.66 -26.34
CA THR A 225 -10.88 -12.35 -25.88
C THR A 225 -9.47 -12.05 -26.38
N TYR A 226 -9.07 -10.77 -26.35
CA TYR A 226 -7.71 -10.34 -26.74
C TYR A 226 -6.64 -10.99 -25.84
N GLU A 227 -6.92 -11.18 -24.55
CA GLU A 227 -6.02 -11.85 -23.62
C GLU A 227 -5.89 -13.34 -23.92
N GLU A 228 -6.97 -14.00 -24.32
CA GLU A 228 -6.95 -15.40 -24.73
C GLU A 228 -6.20 -15.58 -26.05
N GLU A 229 -6.41 -14.70 -27.02
CA GLU A 229 -5.66 -14.72 -28.27
C GLU A 229 -4.18 -14.44 -28.02
N ALA A 230 -3.83 -13.49 -27.15
CA ALA A 230 -2.43 -13.24 -26.80
C ALA A 230 -1.75 -14.49 -26.19
N LYS A 231 -2.44 -15.22 -25.31
CA LYS A 231 -1.95 -16.51 -24.77
C LYS A 231 -1.78 -17.54 -25.87
N ARG A 232 -2.73 -17.61 -26.82
CA ARG A 232 -2.69 -18.51 -27.97
C ARG A 232 -1.51 -18.20 -28.89
N MET A 233 -1.26 -16.93 -29.20
CA MET A 233 -0.10 -16.49 -30.00
C MET A 233 1.23 -16.87 -29.34
N ILE A 234 1.36 -16.69 -28.01
CA ILE A 234 2.54 -17.11 -27.25
C ILE A 234 2.74 -18.63 -27.33
N ALA A 235 1.68 -19.41 -27.12
CA ALA A 235 1.73 -20.87 -27.19
C ALA A 235 2.12 -21.34 -28.60
N TYR A 236 1.58 -20.71 -29.64
CA TYR A 236 1.92 -21.00 -31.04
C TYR A 236 3.40 -20.70 -31.32
N TYR A 237 3.90 -19.54 -30.90
CA TYR A 237 5.32 -19.18 -31.06
C TYR A 237 6.25 -20.22 -30.42
N GLN A 238 5.96 -20.64 -29.17
CA GLN A 238 6.73 -21.68 -28.50
C GLN A 238 6.71 -23.02 -29.25
N LYS A 239 5.56 -23.41 -29.79
CA LYS A 239 5.44 -24.63 -30.61
C LYS A 239 6.31 -24.53 -31.87
N MET A 240 6.30 -23.39 -32.56
CA MET A 240 7.12 -23.16 -33.76
C MET A 240 8.62 -23.19 -33.46
N GLN A 241 9.05 -22.61 -32.34
CA GLN A 241 10.45 -22.65 -31.89
C GLN A 241 10.94 -24.09 -31.66
N ARG A 242 10.12 -24.92 -30.99
CA ARG A 242 10.43 -26.35 -30.79
C ARG A 242 10.54 -27.11 -32.11
N MET A 243 9.66 -26.83 -33.08
CA MET A 243 9.70 -27.48 -34.40
C MET A 243 10.92 -27.07 -35.24
N ARG A 244 11.49 -25.88 -35.00
CA ARG A 244 12.71 -25.40 -35.67
C ARG A 244 14.01 -25.90 -35.02
N GLY A 245 13.93 -26.53 -33.85
CA GLY A 245 15.11 -26.97 -33.08
C GLY A 245 15.81 -25.85 -32.31
N ASP A 246 15.22 -24.65 -32.27
CA ASP A 246 15.80 -23.45 -31.64
C ASP A 246 15.65 -23.45 -30.10
N MET A 247 14.81 -24.34 -29.57
CA MET A 247 14.54 -24.46 -28.14
C MET A 247 14.75 -25.92 -27.73
N ARG A 248 15.86 -26.21 -27.04
CA ARG A 248 16.15 -27.52 -26.42
C ARG A 248 15.26 -27.76 -25.21
#